data_AF-A0A9X1S3B2-F1
#
_entry.id   AF-A0A9X1S3B2-F1
#
_cell.length_a   1.000
_cell.length_b   1.000
_cell.length_c   1.000
_cell.angle_alpha   90.00
_cell.angle_beta   90.00
_cell.angle_gamma   90.00
#
_symmetry.space_group_name_H-M   'P 1'
#
loop_
_entity.id
_entity.type
_entity.pdbx_description
1 polymer ?
#
loop_
_entity_poly.entity_id
_entity_poly.type
_entity_poly.pdbx_seq_one_letter_code
_entity_poly.pdbx_strand_id
1 'polypeptide(L)' 'MAPKALAAILDVTPKTLERWRDAKTGPKWLKLPGSSLIRYTRADVLAWLAECAA' A
#
# COMPACT_ATOMS: atom_id res chain seq x y z
N MET A 1 1.93 7.49 4.36
CA MET A 1 0.62 7.81 3.72
C MET A 1 -0.42 6.76 4.10
N ALA A 2 -1.69 7.17 4.23
CA ALA A 2 -2.79 6.31 4.62
C ALA A 2 -3.30 5.47 3.43
N PRO A 3 -3.96 4.31 3.66
CA PRO A 3 -4.49 3.48 2.58
C PRO A 3 -5.44 4.23 1.64
N LYS A 4 -6.30 5.10 2.20
CA LYS A 4 -7.21 5.95 1.42
C LYS A 4 -6.48 6.90 0.46
N ALA A 5 -5.36 7.47 0.90
CA ALA A 5 -4.57 8.39 0.06
C ALA A 5 -3.83 7.62 -1.05
N LEU A 6 -3.28 6.45 -0.72
CA LEU A 6 -2.63 5.60 -1.72
C LEU A 6 -3.62 5.08 -2.77
N ALA A 7 -4.82 4.69 -2.34
CA ALA A 7 -5.92 4.26 -3.20
C ALA A 7 -6.26 5.34 -4.24
N ALA A 8 -6.37 6.59 -3.82
CA ALA A 8 -6.62 7.71 -4.73
C ALA A 8 -5.48 7.96 -5.73
N ILE A 9 -4.21 7.76 -5.31
CA ILE A 9 -3.04 7.95 -6.20
C ILE A 9 -2.97 6.87 -7.27
N LEU A 10 -3.23 5.62 -6.89
CA LEU A 10 -3.17 4.47 -7.78
C LEU A 10 -4.48 4.25 -8.57
N ASP A 11 -5.47 5.12 -8.38
CA ASP A 11 -6.84 5.00 -8.92
C ASP A 11 -7.47 3.62 -8.66
N VAL A 12 -7.29 3.11 -7.43
CA VAL A 12 -7.88 1.84 -6.98
C VAL A 12 -8.75 2.03 -5.75
N THR A 13 -9.64 1.09 -5.48
CA THR A 13 -10.43 1.14 -4.25
C THR A 13 -9.58 0.78 -3.02
N PRO A 14 -9.87 1.33 -1.82
CA PRO A 14 -9.22 0.89 -0.57
C PRO A 14 -9.38 -0.62 -0.31
N LYS A 15 -10.46 -1.22 -0.80
CA LYS A 15 -10.72 -2.66 -0.73
C LYS A 15 -9.76 -3.47 -1.59
N THR A 16 -9.32 -2.92 -2.73
CA THR A 16 -8.26 -3.50 -3.55
C THR A 16 -6.94 -3.54 -2.78
N LEU A 17 -6.57 -2.44 -2.11
CA LEU A 17 -5.37 -2.40 -1.27
C LEU A 17 -5.44 -3.38 -0.09
N GLU A 18 -6.62 -3.58 0.51
CA GLU A 18 -6.81 -4.60 1.53
C GLU A 18 -6.58 -6.01 0.99
N ARG A 19 -7.20 -6.35 -0.15
CA ARG A 19 -6.99 -7.65 -0.81
C ARG A 19 -5.53 -7.90 -1.16
N TRP A 20 -4.81 -6.87 -1.62
CA TRP A 20 -3.39 -6.96 -1.92
C TRP A 20 -2.59 -7.33 -0.66
N ARG A 21 -2.84 -6.66 0.47
CA ARG A 21 -2.20 -7.03 1.75
C ARG A 21 -2.50 -8.48 2.15
N ASP A 22 -3.75 -8.91 2.03
CA ASP A 22 -4.16 -10.27 2.40
C ASP A 22 -3.52 -11.33 1.49
N ALA A 23 -3.45 -11.05 0.20
CA ALA A 23 -2.78 -11.87 -0.80
C ALA A 23 -1.24 -11.75 -0.75
N LYS A 24 -0.70 -10.89 0.13
CA LYS A 24 0.73 -10.51 0.19
C LYS A 24 1.29 -10.03 -1.15
N THR A 25 0.44 -9.41 -1.96
CA THR A 25 0.78 -8.74 -3.22
C THR A 25 0.74 -7.22 -3.01
N GLY A 26 1.41 -6.46 -3.89
CA GLY A 26 1.39 -5.00 -3.82
C GLY A 26 2.52 -4.38 -2.96
N PRO A 27 2.43 -3.07 -2.71
CA PRO A 27 3.48 -2.33 -2.04
C PRO A 27 3.58 -2.65 -0.55
N LYS A 28 4.80 -2.60 0.01
CA LYS A 28 5.02 -2.87 1.43
C LYS A 28 4.22 -1.91 2.31
N TRP A 29 3.59 -2.47 3.32
CA TRP A 29 2.83 -1.74 4.33
C TRP A 29 3.52 -1.82 5.69
N LEU A 30 3.35 -0.76 6.45
CA LEU A 30 3.80 -0.64 7.83
C LEU A 30 2.59 -0.61 8.74
N LYS A 31 2.65 -1.42 9.80
CA LYS A 31 1.73 -1.32 10.92
C LYS A 31 2.36 -0.42 11.97
N LEU A 32 1.66 0.63 12.39
CA LEU A 32 2.17 1.51 13.44
C LEU A 32 2.21 0.76 14.78
N PRO A 33 3.31 0.83 15.55
CA PRO A 33 3.39 0.19 16.85
C PRO A 33 2.31 0.76 17.77
N GLY A 34 1.59 -0.12 18.48
CA GLY A 34 0.47 0.29 19.35
C GLY A 34 -0.82 0.68 18.63
N SER A 35 -0.92 0.46 17.31
CA SER A 35 -2.13 0.79 16.55
C SER A 35 -2.47 -0.26 15.49
N SER A 36 -3.75 -0.35 15.15
CA SER A 36 -4.23 -1.12 13.99
C SER A 36 -4.10 -0.34 12.68
N LEU A 37 -3.54 0.88 12.73
CA LEU A 37 -3.39 1.74 11.56
C LEU A 37 -2.27 1.24 10.63
N ILE A 38 -2.66 1.00 9.39
CA ILE A 38 -1.76 0.71 8.28
C ILE A 38 -1.29 2.03 7.64
N ARG A 39 -0.01 2.08 7.29
CA ARG A 39 0.62 3.17 6.55
C ARG A 39 1.53 2.60 5.46
N TYR A 40 1.66 3.37 4.38
CA TYR A 40 2.60 3.09 3.29
C TYR A 40 3.66 4.18 3.27
N THR A 41 4.92 3.83 3.04
CA THR A 41 5.95 4.82 2.77
C THR A 41 5.98 5.13 1.28
N ARG A 42 6.38 6.36 0.92
CA ARG A 42 6.52 6.73 -0.49
C ARG A 42 7.59 5.88 -1.18
N ALA A 43 8.68 5.59 -0.48
CA ALA A 43 9.77 4.77 -1.01
C ALA A 43 9.32 3.35 -1.34
N ASP A 44 8.59 2.69 -0.44
CA ASP A 44 8.10 1.32 -0.67
C ASP A 44 7.10 1.23 -1.83
N VAL A 45 6.22 2.23 -1.97
CA VAL A 45 5.27 2.26 -3.10
C VAL A 45 5.99 2.47 -4.42
N LEU A 46 6.99 3.37 -4.45
CA LEU A 46 7.77 3.59 -5.67
C LEU A 46 8.62 2.38 -6.04
N ALA A 47 9.23 1.71 -5.07
CA ALA A 47 9.99 0.47 -5.31
C ALA A 47 9.09 -0.61 -5.92
N TRP A 48 7.89 -0.80 -5.36
CA TRP A 48 6.91 -1.73 -5.91
C TRP A 48 6.44 -1.34 -7.33
N LEU A 49 6.17 -0.06 -7.58
CA LEU A 49 5.80 0.41 -8.93
C LEU A 49 6.93 0.17 -9.95
N ALA A 50 8.19 0.34 -9.53
CA ALA A 50 9.34 0.04 -10.38
C ALA A 50 9.48 -1.46 -10.66
N GLU A 51 9.23 -2.32 -9.67
CA GLU A 51 9.18 -3.78 -9.85
C GLU A 51 8.05 -4.23 -10.80
N CYS A 52 6.88 -3.57 -10.75
CA CYS A 52 5.76 -3.88 -11.66
C CYS A 52 5.93 -3.36 -13.09
N ALA A 53 6.79 -2.36 -13.30
CA ALA A 53 7.05 -1.78 -14.62
C ALA A 53 8.19 -2.50 -15.38
N ALA A 54 8.87 -3.45 -14.73
CA ALA A 54 9.93 -4.28 -15.30
C ALA A 54 9.38 -5.64 -15.78
#